data_AF-A0A6A5XS03-F1
#
_entry.id   AF-A0A6A5XS03-F1
#
_cell.length_a   1.000
_cell.length_b   1.000
_cell.length_c   1.000
_cell.angle_alpha   90.00
_cell.angle_beta   90.00
_cell.angle_gamma   90.00
#
_symmetry.space_group_name_H-M   'P 1'
#
loop_
_entity.id
_entity.type
_entity.pdbx_description
1 polymer ?
#
loop_
_entity_poly.entity_id
_entity_poly.type
_entity_poly.pdbx_seq_one_letter_code
_entity_poly.pdbx_strand_id
1 'polypeptide(L)'
;MDPELAATRSNASTSSSSSSSFHEPADEEKDLDGHRPSYHEMRQTYSRSSRSISLHQSQYEGISTGIARPLTRTLSRRETVLSRIRSRPSVAPFSHPLANEKTANDVIVDFEGPDDPYRPINWPMRKKVITTMLYGLCTMSATWASSSYSAGTRQVAHHFHVGEQVAVLGTTLFLFGFGVGPLLWAPLSEVYGRRVAVMVPLFVAVCFSFASAVAKDIQTLMITRFFGAFFASAPVTNTGGVLGDMFAPDLRGIALAGYAMAVVGGPAIGPIVSAAFVAQPSLGWRWTEYFTGILQAAVLLIAVLFIDETYPPKLLVYKARRLRHETGNWALHAKFEEWDVSVPELARKFLVRPIQLLLTPICFLVALYASFCYGILYMQLGGVPIIFAQIRGWHPFVATLPFLSVFIGASIGAALNVYNQHLYNAHYHAAGDRAVPEKRLPPMMLGSVLFSAGQFLMGWTAAPNYHWILPCIGLVLLGTGFFTIFQAALNYLVDTFTLYAASAVAANTFLRSCFAGAFPLVVAPLYGNLGTGVACSITGGFAALLIPVPFVFYAFGRRIRAGSKWSRDSVF
;
A
#
# COMPACT_ATOMS: atom_id res chain seq x y z
N MET A 1 -31.23 -42.84 45.93
CA MET A 1 -32.62 -43.29 46.17
C MET A 1 -33.52 -42.17 45.69
N ASP A 2 -33.83 -42.16 44.39
CA ASP A 2 -35.06 -41.55 43.87
C ASP A 2 -36.23 -42.48 44.23
N PRO A 3 -37.50 -42.02 44.40
CA PRO A 3 -38.32 -41.37 43.35
C PRO A 3 -39.18 -40.19 43.89
N GLU A 4 -39.60 -39.20 43.09
CA GLU A 4 -40.60 -39.21 42.01
C GLU A 4 -42.04 -39.59 42.48
N LEU A 5 -42.96 -38.62 42.41
CA LEU A 5 -44.41 -38.87 42.31
C LEU A 5 -45.04 -37.78 41.45
N ALA A 6 -45.55 -38.22 40.30
CA ALA A 6 -46.23 -37.47 39.27
C ALA A 6 -47.73 -37.85 39.24
N ALA A 7 -48.49 -37.09 38.41
CA ALA A 7 -49.82 -37.40 37.83
C ALA A 7 -51.05 -37.10 38.73
N THR A 8 -52.18 -36.50 38.28
CA THR A 8 -52.75 -36.31 36.93
C THR A 8 -54.04 -35.44 36.95
N ARG A 9 -54.26 -34.60 35.91
CA ARG A 9 -55.51 -34.29 35.10
C ARG A 9 -56.81 -33.81 35.81
N SER A 10 -57.71 -32.94 35.29
CA SER A 10 -58.01 -32.38 33.94
C SER A 10 -59.02 -31.19 33.99
N ASN A 11 -58.93 -30.32 32.96
CA ASN A 11 -59.98 -29.58 32.21
C ASN A 11 -60.99 -28.62 32.89
N ALA A 12 -60.91 -27.33 32.52
CA ALA A 12 -62.03 -26.52 31.99
C ALA A 12 -61.50 -25.29 31.24
N SER A 13 -62.18 -24.91 30.16
CA SER A 13 -61.75 -24.00 29.10
C SER A 13 -62.52 -22.67 29.07
N THR A 14 -61.80 -21.61 28.66
CA THR A 14 -62.22 -20.41 27.86
C THR A 14 -63.39 -19.52 28.29
N SER A 15 -63.11 -18.23 28.51
CA SER A 15 -63.37 -17.15 27.52
C SER A 15 -63.04 -15.77 28.08
N SER A 16 -62.11 -15.06 27.43
CA SER A 16 -61.85 -13.63 27.64
C SER A 16 -62.27 -12.85 26.39
N SER A 17 -63.06 -11.81 26.61
CA SER A 17 -63.60 -10.90 25.61
C SER A 17 -62.65 -9.73 25.34
N SER A 18 -62.73 -9.25 24.10
CA SER A 18 -61.98 -8.18 23.46
C SER A 18 -62.51 -6.78 23.79
N SER A 19 -61.63 -5.76 23.77
CA SER A 19 -61.85 -4.48 23.07
C SER A 19 -60.61 -3.57 23.09
N SER A 20 -60.55 -2.80 22.01
CA SER A 20 -59.54 -1.86 21.47
C SER A 20 -59.22 -0.60 22.29
N SER A 21 -58.02 -0.02 22.10
CA SER A 21 -57.85 1.37 21.59
C SER A 21 -56.38 1.81 21.46
N PHE A 22 -56.17 2.70 20.47
CA PHE A 22 -54.97 3.44 20.06
C PHE A 22 -54.21 4.20 21.16
N HIS A 23 -52.91 4.44 20.95
CA HIS A 23 -52.21 5.63 21.45
C HIS A 23 -50.96 5.99 20.61
N GLU A 24 -50.97 7.19 20.01
CA GLU A 24 -49.79 8.00 19.64
C GLU A 24 -49.16 8.64 20.91
N PRO A 25 -47.88 9.11 20.86
CA PRO A 25 -47.68 10.56 20.69
C PRO A 25 -46.41 11.01 19.90
N ALA A 26 -46.56 12.21 19.32
CA ALA A 26 -45.59 13.28 18.96
C ALA A 26 -44.79 13.80 20.19
N ASP A 27 -43.71 14.60 20.20
CA ASP A 27 -42.82 15.30 19.25
C ASP A 27 -41.58 15.77 20.09
N GLU A 28 -40.59 16.43 19.43
CA GLU A 28 -39.51 17.32 19.95
C GLU A 28 -38.03 16.85 19.92
N GLU A 29 -37.42 17.16 18.76
CA GLU A 29 -36.23 18.02 18.57
C GLU A 29 -34.94 17.84 19.41
N LYS A 30 -33.86 17.46 18.72
CA LYS A 30 -32.58 18.20 18.77
C LYS A 30 -31.69 17.89 17.57
N ASP A 31 -31.62 18.85 16.65
CA ASP A 31 -30.60 18.97 15.62
C ASP A 31 -29.21 19.14 16.25
N LEU A 32 -28.24 18.34 15.78
CA LEU A 32 -26.85 18.78 15.61
C LEU A 32 -26.26 18.14 14.35
N ASP A 33 -25.79 19.02 13.50
CA ASP A 33 -25.67 18.88 12.07
C ASP A 33 -24.39 18.16 11.60
N GLY A 34 -24.46 17.61 10.38
CA GLY A 34 -23.38 16.87 9.72
C GLY A 34 -23.70 16.43 8.29
N HIS A 35 -24.62 17.12 7.62
CA HIS A 35 -24.86 17.18 6.17
C HIS A 35 -25.07 15.86 5.38
N ARG A 36 -26.34 15.44 5.30
CA ARG A 36 -26.91 14.71 4.14
C ARG A 36 -28.01 15.58 3.54
N PRO A 37 -28.03 15.87 2.23
CA PRO A 37 -29.12 16.63 1.63
C PRO A 37 -30.42 15.84 1.71
N SER A 38 -31.51 16.51 2.12
CA SER A 38 -32.82 15.89 2.27
C SER A 38 -33.47 15.65 0.91
N TYR A 39 -34.37 14.65 0.84
CA TYR A 39 -35.05 14.22 -0.38
C TYR A 39 -35.87 15.33 -1.06
N HIS A 40 -36.20 16.40 -0.32
CA HIS A 40 -36.95 17.56 -0.81
C HIS A 40 -36.07 18.56 -1.59
N GLU A 41 -34.77 18.67 -1.26
CA GLU A 41 -33.82 19.54 -1.95
C GLU A 41 -33.38 18.96 -3.31
N MET A 42 -33.25 17.63 -3.42
CA MET A 42 -32.96 16.97 -4.70
C MET A 42 -34.08 17.17 -5.74
N ARG A 43 -35.33 17.32 -5.28
CA ARG A 43 -36.49 17.46 -6.17
C ARG A 43 -36.63 18.87 -6.76
N GLN A 44 -36.17 19.91 -6.06
CA GLN A 44 -36.23 21.29 -6.58
C GLN A 44 -35.19 21.54 -7.69
N THR A 45 -34.01 20.93 -7.60
CA THR A 45 -32.93 21.10 -8.59
C THR A 45 -33.28 20.50 -9.96
N TYR A 46 -34.06 19.42 -9.99
CA TYR A 46 -34.57 18.82 -11.23
C TYR A 46 -35.72 19.61 -11.89
N SER A 47 -36.43 20.46 -11.13
CA SER A 47 -37.61 21.18 -11.62
C SER A 47 -37.31 22.54 -12.30
N ARG A 48 -36.08 23.05 -12.21
CA ARG A 48 -35.67 24.31 -12.87
C ARG A 48 -35.05 24.12 -14.26
N SER A 49 -34.70 22.90 -14.66
CA SER A 49 -34.05 22.63 -15.96
C SER A 49 -35.02 22.23 -17.08
N SER A 50 -36.32 22.13 -16.82
CA SER A 50 -37.29 21.47 -17.73
C SER A 50 -38.55 22.30 -18.04
N ARG A 51 -38.51 23.63 -17.87
CA ARG A 51 -39.53 24.53 -18.42
C ARG A 51 -38.92 25.50 -19.44
N SER A 52 -38.91 25.08 -20.71
CA SER A 52 -39.22 25.95 -21.87
C SER A 52 -38.92 25.26 -23.20
N ILE A 53 -39.55 24.13 -23.49
CA ILE A 53 -39.80 23.75 -24.89
C ILE A 53 -41.23 23.23 -24.98
N SER A 54 -42.17 24.15 -25.19
CA SER A 54 -43.50 23.87 -25.70
C SER A 54 -43.75 24.77 -26.91
N LEU A 55 -44.11 24.12 -28.01
CA LEU A 55 -44.32 24.65 -29.34
C LEU A 55 -45.31 25.83 -29.36
N HIS A 56 -44.96 26.89 -30.11
CA HIS A 56 -45.95 27.73 -30.77
C HIS A 56 -45.48 28.02 -32.19
N GLN A 57 -46.27 27.56 -33.15
CA GLN A 57 -46.17 27.87 -34.57
C GLN A 57 -47.03 29.11 -34.87
N SER A 58 -46.46 30.17 -35.42
CA SER A 58 -47.03 31.01 -36.50
C SER A 58 -46.24 32.32 -36.71
N GLN A 59 -45.97 32.61 -37.99
CA GLN A 59 -45.83 33.90 -38.69
C GLN A 59 -45.05 35.06 -38.03
N TYR A 60 -43.98 35.54 -38.69
CA TYR A 60 -43.93 36.83 -39.40
C TYR A 60 -42.52 37.11 -39.98
N GLU A 61 -42.50 37.81 -41.11
CA GLU A 61 -41.33 38.33 -41.84
C GLU A 61 -40.59 39.45 -41.07
N GLY A 62 -39.32 39.71 -41.42
CA GLY A 62 -38.71 41.05 -41.25
C GLY A 62 -37.39 41.17 -40.47
N ILE A 63 -36.29 41.27 -41.22
CA ILE A 63 -35.14 42.22 -41.13
C ILE A 63 -34.65 42.77 -39.76
N SER A 64 -33.32 42.68 -39.60
CA SER A 64 -32.33 43.58 -38.94
C SER A 64 -31.66 43.20 -37.60
N THR A 65 -30.33 43.08 -37.70
CA THR A 65 -29.24 43.57 -36.84
C THR A 65 -29.28 43.38 -35.31
N GLY A 66 -28.26 42.70 -34.78
CA GLY A 66 -27.88 42.83 -33.36
C GLY A 66 -26.89 41.75 -32.91
N ILE A 67 -25.68 42.16 -32.56
CA ILE A 67 -24.50 41.35 -32.26
C ILE A 67 -24.66 40.57 -30.93
N ALA A 68 -24.38 39.26 -30.95
CA ALA A 68 -23.83 38.53 -29.79
C ALA A 68 -23.11 37.26 -30.26
N ARG A 69 -21.77 37.29 -30.28
CA ARG A 69 -20.91 36.11 -30.44
C ARG A 69 -20.85 35.32 -29.12
N PRO A 70 -20.93 33.98 -29.16
CA PRO A 70 -20.14 33.15 -28.26
C PRO A 70 -19.15 32.28 -29.03
N LEU A 71 -17.97 32.14 -28.43
CA LEU A 71 -16.77 31.45 -28.90
C LEU A 71 -17.03 30.02 -29.39
N THR A 72 -16.86 29.79 -30.69
CA THR A 72 -16.81 28.44 -31.29
C THR A 72 -15.45 27.82 -31.02
N ARG A 73 -15.41 26.82 -30.13
CA ARG A 73 -14.30 25.87 -30.03
C ARG A 73 -14.33 24.99 -31.29
N THR A 74 -13.37 25.18 -32.19
CA THR A 74 -13.23 24.40 -33.43
C THR A 74 -12.99 22.92 -33.12
N LEU A 75 -14.04 22.11 -33.26
CA LEU A 75 -13.90 20.66 -33.37
C LEU A 75 -13.36 20.34 -34.77
N SER A 76 -12.28 19.56 -34.82
CA SER A 76 -11.62 19.12 -36.05
C SER A 76 -12.61 18.34 -36.94
N ARG A 77 -12.92 18.92 -38.10
CA ARG A 77 -13.89 18.45 -39.11
C ARG A 77 -13.56 17.09 -39.74
N ARG A 78 -12.48 16.42 -39.35
CA ARG A 78 -12.05 15.13 -39.95
C ARG A 78 -12.45 13.88 -39.18
N GLU A 79 -12.88 13.97 -37.93
CA GLU A 79 -13.35 12.79 -37.17
C GLU A 79 -14.86 12.50 -37.36
N THR A 80 -15.59 13.39 -38.05
CA THR A 80 -17.06 13.32 -38.15
C THR A 80 -17.58 12.49 -39.33
N VAL A 81 -16.76 12.25 -40.36
CA VAL A 81 -17.22 11.53 -41.57
C VAL A 81 -17.13 10.01 -41.39
N LEU A 82 -16.03 9.52 -40.82
CA LEU A 82 -15.87 8.10 -40.52
C LEU A 82 -16.78 7.62 -39.38
N SER A 83 -17.08 8.48 -38.40
CA SER A 83 -18.02 8.16 -37.32
C SER A 83 -19.47 8.08 -37.80
N ARG A 84 -19.85 8.87 -38.82
CA ARG A 84 -21.18 8.80 -39.46
C ARG A 84 -21.40 7.58 -40.35
N ILE A 85 -20.36 7.06 -40.99
CA ILE A 85 -20.48 5.86 -41.84
C ILE A 85 -20.55 4.58 -40.99
N ARG A 86 -20.00 4.60 -39.77
CA ARG A 86 -20.06 3.48 -38.81
C ARG A 86 -21.15 3.58 -37.74
N SER A 87 -21.84 4.72 -37.62
CA SER A 87 -22.94 4.84 -36.68
C SER A 87 -24.12 4.01 -37.16
N ARG A 88 -24.36 2.86 -36.51
CA ARG A 88 -25.65 2.18 -36.56
C ARG A 88 -26.74 3.22 -36.28
N PRO A 89 -27.89 3.20 -36.98
CA PRO A 89 -29.02 4.06 -36.64
C PRO A 89 -29.29 3.94 -35.14
N SER A 90 -29.61 5.07 -34.49
CA SER A 90 -29.79 5.20 -33.04
C SER A 90 -30.57 4.01 -32.53
N VAL A 91 -29.90 3.12 -31.80
CA VAL A 91 -30.53 1.97 -31.15
C VAL A 91 -31.65 2.56 -30.30
N ALA A 92 -32.90 2.14 -30.57
CA ALA A 92 -34.04 2.54 -29.75
C ALA A 92 -33.68 2.32 -28.27
N PRO A 93 -34.10 3.21 -27.35
CA PRO A 93 -33.82 3.02 -25.92
C PRO A 93 -34.23 1.59 -25.54
N PHE A 94 -33.29 0.84 -24.97
CA PHE A 94 -33.50 -0.57 -24.62
C PHE A 94 -34.67 -0.67 -23.64
N SER A 95 -35.86 -0.97 -24.15
CA SER A 95 -37.09 -1.12 -23.37
C SER A 95 -37.40 -2.60 -23.25
N HIS A 96 -36.87 -3.23 -22.22
CA HIS A 96 -37.25 -4.59 -21.84
C HIS A 96 -38.13 -4.54 -20.60
N PRO A 97 -39.20 -5.34 -20.48
CA PRO A 97 -40.07 -5.36 -19.29
C PRO A 97 -39.30 -5.55 -17.98
N LEU A 98 -38.27 -6.40 -18.01
CA LEU A 98 -37.38 -6.69 -16.88
C LEU A 98 -36.25 -5.65 -16.68
N ALA A 99 -36.13 -4.63 -17.54
CA ALA A 99 -35.06 -3.63 -17.39
C ALA A 99 -35.22 -2.75 -16.14
N ASN A 100 -36.44 -2.67 -15.60
CA ASN A 100 -36.77 -1.88 -14.41
C ASN A 100 -37.10 -2.74 -13.18
N GLU A 101 -37.04 -4.07 -13.29
CA GLU A 101 -37.18 -4.96 -12.14
C GLU A 101 -35.82 -5.16 -11.49
N LYS A 102 -35.68 -4.76 -10.22
CA LYS A 102 -34.46 -5.04 -9.45
C LYS A 102 -34.31 -6.55 -9.30
N THR A 103 -33.10 -7.06 -9.55
CA THR A 103 -32.78 -8.46 -9.31
C THR A 103 -33.10 -8.82 -7.86
N ALA A 104 -33.81 -9.93 -7.65
CA ALA A 104 -34.17 -10.37 -6.32
C ALA A 104 -32.92 -10.90 -5.57
N ASN A 105 -32.92 -10.76 -4.23
CA ASN A 105 -31.74 -11.08 -3.39
C ASN A 105 -31.32 -12.57 -3.46
N ASP A 106 -32.23 -13.45 -3.87
CA ASP A 106 -32.03 -14.88 -4.12
C ASP A 106 -31.17 -15.18 -5.36
N VAL A 107 -30.97 -14.19 -6.23
CA VAL A 107 -30.15 -14.29 -7.44
C VAL A 107 -28.70 -13.87 -7.18
N ILE A 108 -28.42 -13.26 -6.02
CA ILE A 108 -27.08 -12.82 -5.63
C ILE A 108 -26.29 -14.02 -5.08
N VAL A 109 -25.18 -14.34 -5.74
CA VAL A 109 -24.30 -15.43 -5.29
C VAL A 109 -23.38 -14.92 -4.18
N ASP A 110 -23.55 -15.49 -2.98
CA ASP A 110 -22.68 -15.28 -1.82
C ASP A 110 -22.06 -16.61 -1.34
N PHE A 111 -21.21 -16.54 -0.32
CA PHE A 111 -20.66 -17.71 0.37
C PHE A 111 -21.76 -18.47 1.12
N GLU A 112 -21.63 -19.79 1.19
CA GLU A 112 -22.63 -20.67 1.82
C GLU A 112 -22.59 -20.64 3.36
N GLY A 113 -21.65 -19.90 3.95
CA GLY A 113 -21.52 -19.72 5.39
C GLY A 113 -20.13 -19.21 5.82
N PRO A 114 -19.90 -19.05 7.13
CA PRO A 114 -18.60 -18.66 7.67
C PRO A 114 -17.49 -19.67 7.36
N ASP A 115 -17.83 -20.97 7.28
CA ASP A 115 -16.91 -22.09 7.07
C ASP A 115 -16.77 -22.54 5.61
N ASP A 116 -17.29 -21.76 4.64
CA ASP A 116 -17.19 -22.09 3.21
C ASP A 116 -15.71 -22.29 2.79
N PRO A 117 -15.32 -23.46 2.25
CA PRO A 117 -13.95 -23.74 1.80
C PRO A 117 -13.46 -22.80 0.70
N TYR A 118 -14.38 -22.15 -0.01
CA TYR A 118 -14.08 -21.17 -1.06
C TYR A 118 -13.57 -19.84 -0.48
N ARG A 119 -13.76 -19.60 0.83
CA ARG A 119 -13.21 -18.43 1.51
C ARG A 119 -11.71 -18.61 1.78
N PRO A 120 -10.86 -17.63 1.40
CA PRO A 120 -9.42 -17.69 1.64
C PRO A 120 -9.03 -17.80 3.13
N ILE A 121 -9.88 -17.30 4.03
CA ILE A 121 -9.69 -17.42 5.48
C ILE A 121 -9.79 -18.86 5.98
N ASN A 122 -10.47 -19.76 5.26
CA ASN A 122 -10.64 -21.16 5.62
C ASN A 122 -9.62 -22.09 4.94
N TRP A 123 -8.68 -21.54 4.17
CA TRP A 123 -7.64 -22.34 3.52
C TRP A 123 -6.72 -23.03 4.54
N PRO A 124 -6.14 -24.19 4.19
CA PRO A 124 -5.19 -24.86 5.07
C PRO A 124 -3.96 -23.98 5.31
N MET A 125 -3.44 -23.97 6.55
CA MET A 125 -2.31 -23.11 6.93
C MET A 125 -1.08 -23.27 6.03
N ARG A 126 -0.80 -24.49 5.54
CA ARG A 126 0.29 -24.72 4.59
C ARG A 126 0.15 -23.88 3.31
N LYS A 127 -1.05 -23.84 2.74
CA LYS A 127 -1.35 -22.99 1.57
C LYS A 127 -1.17 -21.51 1.91
N LYS A 128 -1.62 -21.09 3.10
CA LYS A 128 -1.47 -19.70 3.54
C LYS A 128 -0.02 -19.26 3.67
N VAL A 129 0.82 -20.10 4.27
CA VAL A 129 2.25 -19.84 4.45
C VAL A 129 2.97 -19.81 3.10
N ILE A 130 2.70 -20.77 2.20
CA ILE A 130 3.31 -20.81 0.86
C ILE A 130 2.95 -19.56 0.07
N THR A 131 1.67 -19.19 0.01
CA THR A 131 1.23 -17.97 -0.68
C THR A 131 1.91 -16.72 -0.09
N THR A 132 1.97 -16.62 1.24
CA THR A 132 2.66 -15.51 1.93
C THR A 132 4.14 -15.44 1.58
N MET A 133 4.83 -16.58 1.56
CA MET A 133 6.23 -16.67 1.18
C MET A 133 6.45 -16.24 -0.27
N LEU A 134 5.60 -16.66 -1.21
CA LEU A 134 5.72 -16.29 -2.62
C LEU A 134 5.49 -14.80 -2.87
N TYR A 135 4.48 -14.19 -2.22
CA TYR A 135 4.29 -12.73 -2.25
C TYR A 135 5.45 -11.99 -1.57
N GLY A 136 6.00 -12.55 -0.50
CA GLY A 136 7.22 -12.08 0.15
C GLY A 136 8.42 -12.10 -0.81
N LEU A 137 8.64 -13.20 -1.54
CA LEU A 137 9.70 -13.30 -2.55
C LEU A 137 9.51 -12.33 -3.71
N CYS A 138 8.28 -12.14 -4.20
CA CYS A 138 7.96 -11.14 -5.23
C CYS A 138 8.30 -9.72 -4.75
N THR A 139 8.03 -9.44 -3.48
CA THR A 139 8.34 -8.14 -2.88
C THR A 139 9.84 -7.98 -2.64
N MET A 140 10.51 -9.04 -2.18
CA MET A 140 11.96 -9.06 -1.98
C MET A 140 12.70 -8.84 -3.30
N SER A 141 12.24 -9.44 -4.41
CA SER A 141 12.85 -9.24 -5.73
C SER A 141 12.64 -7.80 -6.25
N ALA A 142 11.54 -7.15 -5.89
CA ALA A 142 11.30 -5.75 -6.18
C ALA A 142 12.19 -4.80 -5.34
N THR A 143 12.30 -5.04 -4.03
CA THR A 143 13.17 -4.22 -3.16
C THR A 143 14.64 -4.49 -3.42
N TRP A 144 15.02 -5.71 -3.79
CA TRP A 144 16.34 -6.05 -4.31
C TRP A 144 16.74 -5.15 -5.48
N ALA A 145 15.88 -5.04 -6.49
CA ALA A 145 16.11 -4.26 -7.70
C ALA A 145 16.35 -2.76 -7.45
N SER A 146 15.88 -2.24 -6.31
CA SER A 146 16.14 -0.86 -5.89
C SER A 146 17.57 -0.63 -5.40
N SER A 147 18.21 -1.68 -4.86
CA SER A 147 19.50 -1.60 -4.17
C SER A 147 20.64 -2.23 -4.95
N SER A 148 20.37 -3.20 -5.83
CA SER A 148 21.39 -3.88 -6.63
C SER A 148 22.19 -2.92 -7.52
N TYR A 149 21.54 -1.87 -8.01
CA TYR A 149 22.16 -0.82 -8.81
C TYR A 149 23.23 -0.02 -8.05
N SER A 150 23.11 0.14 -6.72
CA SER A 150 23.98 1.05 -5.95
C SER A 150 25.44 0.60 -5.94
N ALA A 151 25.69 -0.72 -5.98
CA ALA A 151 27.05 -1.28 -6.02
C ALA A 151 27.80 -0.90 -7.32
N GLY A 152 27.08 -0.77 -8.43
CA GLY A 152 27.65 -0.46 -9.75
C GLY A 152 27.71 1.03 -10.08
N THR A 153 27.24 1.92 -9.20
CA THR A 153 27.01 3.34 -9.53
C THR A 153 28.27 4.06 -10.01
N ARG A 154 29.45 3.76 -9.44
CA ARG A 154 30.73 4.34 -9.91
C ARG A 154 31.13 3.86 -11.31
N GLN A 155 30.92 2.59 -11.62
CA GLN A 155 31.19 2.06 -12.96
C GLN A 155 30.24 2.66 -14.00
N VAL A 156 28.96 2.88 -13.63
CA VAL A 156 27.98 3.55 -14.48
C VAL A 156 28.42 5.00 -14.78
N ALA A 157 28.85 5.74 -13.75
CA ALA A 157 29.34 7.11 -13.89
C ALA A 157 30.52 7.17 -14.88
N HIS A 158 31.49 6.27 -14.74
CA HIS A 158 32.65 6.20 -15.63
C HIS A 158 32.26 5.76 -17.06
N HIS A 159 31.37 4.76 -17.21
CA HIS A 159 30.97 4.24 -18.52
C HIS A 159 30.23 5.28 -19.38
N PHE A 160 29.34 6.05 -18.77
CA PHE A 160 28.57 7.09 -19.46
C PHE A 160 29.22 8.48 -19.41
N HIS A 161 30.41 8.60 -18.80
CA HIS A 161 31.14 9.87 -18.65
C HIS A 161 30.30 10.97 -17.97
N VAL A 162 29.58 10.59 -16.92
CA VAL A 162 28.74 11.51 -16.12
C VAL A 162 29.25 11.59 -14.67
N GLY A 163 28.89 12.67 -13.96
CA GLY A 163 29.22 12.79 -12.55
C GLY A 163 28.57 11.70 -11.69
N GLU A 164 29.21 11.31 -10.58
CA GLU A 164 28.70 10.28 -9.65
C GLU A 164 27.29 10.62 -9.13
N GLN A 165 26.99 11.91 -8.91
CA GLN A 165 25.65 12.38 -8.53
C GLN A 165 24.58 12.05 -9.59
N VAL A 166 24.91 12.17 -10.87
CA VAL A 166 23.99 11.83 -11.97
C VAL A 166 23.79 10.31 -12.04
N ALA A 167 24.82 9.52 -11.75
CA ALA A 167 24.68 8.06 -11.69
C ALA A 167 23.80 7.61 -10.51
N VAL A 168 23.93 8.25 -9.33
CA VAL A 168 23.08 7.99 -8.14
C VAL A 168 21.60 8.26 -8.42
N LEU A 169 21.29 9.19 -9.33
CA LEU A 169 19.92 9.47 -9.77
C LEU A 169 19.18 8.20 -10.24
N GLY A 170 19.88 7.17 -10.72
CA GLY A 170 19.29 5.88 -11.09
C GLY A 170 18.60 5.18 -9.90
N THR A 171 19.25 5.17 -8.73
CA THR A 171 18.66 4.67 -7.48
C THR A 171 17.47 5.54 -7.05
N THR A 172 17.64 6.86 -7.14
CA THR A 172 16.62 7.83 -6.73
C THR A 172 15.35 7.72 -7.56
N LEU A 173 15.48 7.67 -8.89
CA LEU A 173 14.33 7.54 -9.80
C LEU A 173 13.64 6.19 -9.65
N PHE A 174 14.40 5.13 -9.36
CA PHE A 174 13.80 3.85 -8.99
C PHE A 174 12.91 4.03 -7.75
N LEU A 175 13.40 4.68 -6.69
CA LEU A 175 12.62 4.88 -5.46
C LEU A 175 11.41 5.79 -5.64
N PHE A 176 11.51 6.82 -6.48
CA PHE A 176 10.36 7.63 -6.86
C PHE A 176 9.31 6.83 -7.62
N GLY A 177 9.70 6.04 -8.62
CA GLY A 177 8.78 5.13 -9.32
C GLY A 177 8.11 4.16 -8.35
N PHE A 178 8.88 3.62 -7.41
CA PHE A 178 8.41 2.74 -6.34
C PHE A 178 7.41 3.41 -5.38
N GLY A 179 7.46 4.74 -5.24
CA GLY A 179 6.51 5.53 -4.44
C GLY A 179 5.23 5.90 -5.17
N VAL A 180 5.32 6.13 -6.48
CA VAL A 180 4.16 6.51 -7.32
C VAL A 180 3.33 5.28 -7.69
N GLY A 181 3.97 4.13 -7.97
CA GLY A 181 3.28 2.91 -8.37
C GLY A 181 2.16 2.42 -7.42
N PRO A 182 2.36 2.40 -6.08
CA PRO A 182 1.34 2.03 -5.11
C PRO A 182 0.01 2.77 -5.27
N LEU A 183 0.06 4.03 -5.71
CA LEU A 183 -1.13 4.87 -5.92
C LEU A 183 -2.02 4.34 -7.05
N LEU A 184 -1.45 3.61 -8.01
CA LEU A 184 -2.17 2.95 -9.10
C LEU A 184 -2.47 1.48 -8.79
N TRP A 185 -1.52 0.72 -8.26
CA TRP A 185 -1.67 -0.73 -8.13
C TRP A 185 -2.58 -1.16 -6.99
N ALA A 186 -2.64 -0.41 -5.89
CA ALA A 186 -3.56 -0.69 -4.78
C ALA A 186 -5.02 -0.71 -5.26
N PRO A 187 -5.55 0.36 -5.88
CA PRO A 187 -6.93 0.36 -6.35
C PRO A 187 -7.18 -0.67 -7.45
N LEU A 188 -6.22 -0.85 -8.35
CA LEU A 188 -6.37 -1.82 -9.44
C LEU A 188 -6.53 -3.26 -8.90
N SER A 189 -5.91 -3.57 -7.76
CA SER A 189 -6.07 -4.87 -7.10
C SER A 189 -7.45 -5.11 -6.49
N GLU A 190 -8.15 -4.05 -6.09
CA GLU A 190 -9.53 -4.14 -5.58
C GLU A 190 -10.54 -4.33 -6.73
N VAL A 191 -10.22 -3.86 -7.94
CA VAL A 191 -11.12 -3.97 -9.10
C VAL A 191 -10.90 -5.27 -9.86
N TYR A 192 -9.64 -5.58 -10.19
CA TYR A 192 -9.32 -6.69 -11.08
C TYR A 192 -8.97 -7.99 -10.34
N GLY A 193 -8.74 -7.93 -9.03
CA GLY A 193 -8.28 -9.04 -8.18
C GLY A 193 -6.82 -8.89 -7.76
N ARG A 194 -6.42 -9.59 -6.69
CA ARG A 194 -5.07 -9.44 -6.11
C ARG A 194 -4.01 -10.07 -6.98
N ARG A 195 -4.28 -11.24 -7.57
CA ARG A 195 -3.27 -12.00 -8.34
C ARG A 195 -2.87 -11.25 -9.61
N VAL A 196 -3.84 -10.84 -10.42
CA VAL A 196 -3.58 -10.18 -11.71
C VAL A 196 -2.88 -8.83 -11.51
N ALA A 197 -3.30 -8.07 -10.49
CA ALA A 197 -2.72 -6.77 -10.17
C ALA A 197 -1.28 -6.85 -9.66
N VAL A 198 -0.77 -8.03 -9.31
CA VAL A 198 0.64 -8.23 -8.93
C VAL A 198 1.45 -8.87 -10.06
N MET A 199 0.95 -9.94 -10.68
CA MET A 199 1.71 -10.71 -11.66
C MET A 199 1.97 -9.92 -12.96
N VAL A 200 0.96 -9.19 -13.46
CA VAL A 200 1.09 -8.45 -14.73
C VAL A 200 2.10 -7.30 -14.60
N PRO A 201 2.01 -6.42 -13.58
CA PRO A 201 3.04 -5.40 -13.38
C PRO A 201 4.43 -6.02 -13.14
N LEU A 202 4.53 -7.09 -12.35
CA LEU A 202 5.83 -7.72 -12.10
C LEU A 202 6.47 -8.26 -13.40
N PHE A 203 5.69 -8.81 -14.33
CA PHE A 203 6.17 -9.18 -15.67
C PHE A 203 6.74 -7.98 -16.43
N VAL A 204 6.03 -6.86 -16.42
CA VAL A 204 6.51 -5.62 -17.07
C VAL A 204 7.79 -5.11 -16.39
N ALA A 205 7.89 -5.21 -15.07
CA ALA A 205 9.09 -4.86 -14.32
C ALA A 205 10.30 -5.72 -14.72
N VAL A 206 10.11 -7.03 -14.94
CA VAL A 206 11.16 -7.93 -15.47
C VAL A 206 11.69 -7.41 -16.81
N CYS A 207 10.79 -7.05 -17.74
CA CYS A 207 11.20 -6.47 -19.03
C CYS A 207 12.03 -5.19 -18.87
N PHE A 208 11.63 -4.30 -17.95
CA PHE A 208 12.38 -3.07 -17.66
C PHE A 208 13.72 -3.31 -16.96
N SER A 209 13.85 -4.36 -16.13
CA SER A 209 15.13 -4.76 -15.55
C SER A 209 16.12 -5.19 -16.64
N PHE A 210 15.68 -6.00 -17.60
CA PHE A 210 16.50 -6.35 -18.77
C PHE A 210 16.79 -5.14 -19.68
N ALA A 211 15.82 -4.25 -19.88
CA ALA A 211 16.03 -3.01 -20.64
C ALA A 211 17.09 -2.12 -19.99
N SER A 212 17.12 -2.05 -18.65
CA SER A 212 18.14 -1.31 -17.89
C SER A 212 19.53 -1.90 -18.08
N ALA A 213 19.65 -3.23 -18.15
CA ALA A 213 20.93 -3.92 -18.38
C ALA A 213 21.51 -3.64 -19.78
N VAL A 214 20.65 -3.53 -20.80
CA VAL A 214 21.03 -3.30 -22.21
C VAL A 214 21.12 -1.81 -22.56
N ALA A 215 20.84 -0.92 -21.61
CA ALA A 215 20.82 0.52 -21.85
C ALA A 215 22.15 1.04 -22.45
N LYS A 216 22.02 1.79 -23.55
CA LYS A 216 23.14 2.41 -24.30
C LYS A 216 23.40 3.85 -23.90
N ASP A 217 22.42 4.48 -23.24
CA ASP A 217 22.46 5.87 -22.82
C ASP A 217 22.00 6.01 -21.38
N ILE A 218 22.51 7.02 -20.68
CA ILE A 218 22.11 7.31 -19.30
C ILE A 218 20.62 7.62 -19.20
N GLN A 219 20.04 8.33 -20.18
CA GLN A 219 18.61 8.67 -20.20
C GLN A 219 17.74 7.42 -20.25
N THR A 220 18.09 6.48 -21.13
CA THR A 220 17.41 5.18 -21.25
C THR A 220 17.47 4.44 -19.91
N LEU A 221 18.65 4.38 -19.28
CA LEU A 221 18.82 3.75 -17.97
C LEU A 221 17.93 4.40 -16.89
N MET A 222 17.86 5.73 -16.85
CA MET A 222 17.03 6.46 -15.89
C MET A 222 15.53 6.20 -16.08
N ILE A 223 15.06 6.21 -17.34
CA ILE A 223 13.66 5.96 -17.68
C ILE A 223 13.28 4.51 -17.36
N THR A 224 14.11 3.54 -17.75
CA THR A 224 13.83 2.13 -17.49
C THR A 224 13.87 1.80 -16.00
N ARG A 225 14.73 2.45 -15.21
CA ARG A 225 14.73 2.33 -13.73
C ARG A 225 13.44 2.86 -13.13
N PHE A 226 12.97 4.04 -13.54
CA PHE A 226 11.72 4.63 -13.03
C PHE A 226 10.52 3.73 -13.31
N PHE A 227 10.32 3.34 -14.58
CA PHE A 227 9.19 2.48 -14.94
C PHE A 227 9.34 1.08 -14.38
N GLY A 228 10.55 0.50 -14.38
CA GLY A 228 10.83 -0.77 -13.73
C GLY A 228 10.39 -0.78 -12.27
N ALA A 229 10.69 0.28 -11.52
CA ALA A 229 10.24 0.42 -10.14
C ALA A 229 8.74 0.67 -9.98
N PHE A 230 8.16 1.50 -10.86
CA PHE A 230 6.73 1.76 -10.90
C PHE A 230 5.95 0.46 -10.97
N PHE A 231 6.31 -0.44 -11.90
CA PHE A 231 5.67 -1.74 -12.03
C PHE A 231 6.09 -2.74 -10.93
N ALA A 232 7.35 -2.72 -10.49
CA ALA A 232 7.85 -3.59 -9.41
C ALA A 232 7.24 -3.28 -8.04
N SER A 233 6.63 -2.12 -7.84
CA SER A 233 5.98 -1.77 -6.57
C SER A 233 4.66 -2.49 -6.29
N ALA A 234 4.04 -3.09 -7.31
CA ALA A 234 2.72 -3.73 -7.19
C ALA A 234 2.64 -4.85 -6.13
N PRO A 235 3.61 -5.80 -6.04
CA PRO A 235 3.64 -6.79 -4.96
C PRO A 235 3.67 -6.14 -3.58
N VAL A 236 4.43 -5.05 -3.41
CA VAL A 236 4.67 -4.44 -2.10
C VAL A 236 3.39 -3.87 -1.49
N THR A 237 2.56 -3.28 -2.34
CA THR A 237 1.30 -2.65 -1.93
C THR A 237 0.18 -3.66 -1.77
N ASN A 238 0.10 -4.64 -2.67
CA ASN A 238 -1.04 -5.56 -2.72
C ASN A 238 -0.90 -6.73 -1.74
N THR A 239 0.33 -7.09 -1.34
CA THR A 239 0.57 -8.19 -0.39
C THR A 239 -0.11 -7.94 0.96
N GLY A 240 -0.14 -6.70 1.44
CA GLY A 240 -0.88 -6.38 2.67
C GLY A 240 -2.38 -6.70 2.59
N GLY A 241 -2.99 -6.43 1.43
CA GLY A 241 -4.38 -6.80 1.15
C GLY A 241 -4.57 -8.31 1.09
N VAL A 242 -3.67 -9.03 0.40
CA VAL A 242 -3.68 -10.50 0.32
C VAL A 242 -3.62 -11.14 1.70
N LEU A 243 -2.72 -10.67 2.58
CA LEU A 243 -2.62 -11.19 3.95
C LEU A 243 -3.89 -10.89 4.76
N GLY A 244 -4.51 -9.73 4.55
CA GLY A 244 -5.81 -9.38 5.15
C GLY A 244 -6.96 -10.26 4.67
N ASP A 245 -6.92 -10.71 3.41
CA ASP A 245 -7.93 -11.60 2.84
C ASP A 245 -7.79 -13.05 3.36
N MET A 246 -6.60 -13.45 3.83
CA MET A 246 -6.27 -14.84 4.20
C MET A 246 -6.13 -15.13 5.70
N PHE A 247 -5.69 -14.15 6.50
CA PHE A 247 -5.41 -14.33 7.93
C PHE A 247 -6.41 -13.58 8.80
N ALA A 248 -6.88 -14.26 9.84
CA ALA A 248 -7.63 -13.62 10.91
C ALA A 248 -6.74 -12.63 11.69
N PRO A 249 -7.33 -11.62 12.36
CA PRO A 249 -6.59 -10.52 13.00
C PRO A 249 -5.51 -10.94 14.01
N ASP A 250 -5.71 -12.07 14.67
CA ASP A 250 -4.84 -12.70 15.66
C ASP A 250 -3.51 -13.19 15.07
N LEU A 251 -3.55 -13.81 13.88
CA LEU A 251 -2.37 -14.35 13.19
C LEU A 251 -1.78 -13.39 12.16
N ARG A 252 -2.56 -12.39 11.72
CA ARG A 252 -2.16 -11.42 10.70
C ARG A 252 -0.87 -10.66 11.06
N GLY A 253 -0.67 -10.34 12.33
CA GLY A 253 0.53 -9.61 12.78
C GLY A 253 1.82 -10.40 12.57
N ILE A 254 1.79 -11.73 12.80
CA ILE A 254 2.94 -12.62 12.61
C ILE A 254 3.24 -12.76 11.11
N ALA A 255 2.21 -12.95 10.28
CA ALA A 255 2.37 -13.02 8.82
C ALA A 255 2.96 -11.72 8.25
N LEU A 256 2.50 -10.56 8.73
CA LEU A 256 3.03 -9.25 8.34
C LEU A 256 4.49 -9.05 8.78
N ALA A 257 4.90 -9.57 9.94
CA ALA A 257 6.28 -9.51 10.39
C ALA A 257 7.21 -10.35 9.50
N GLY A 258 6.78 -11.56 9.13
CA GLY A 258 7.52 -12.41 8.18
C GLY A 258 7.64 -11.76 6.79
N TYR A 259 6.56 -11.15 6.31
CA TYR A 259 6.57 -10.36 5.07
C TYR A 259 7.51 -9.15 5.15
N ALA A 260 7.50 -8.40 6.26
CA ALA A 260 8.37 -7.25 6.45
C ALA A 260 9.86 -7.65 6.41
N MET A 261 10.23 -8.84 6.88
CA MET A 261 11.59 -9.35 6.73
C MET A 261 11.99 -9.55 5.26
N ALA A 262 11.07 -10.01 4.40
CA ALA A 262 11.33 -10.11 2.97
C ALA A 262 11.56 -8.73 2.32
N VAL A 263 10.81 -7.70 2.77
CA VAL A 263 10.99 -6.31 2.31
C VAL A 263 12.40 -5.80 2.63
N VAL A 264 12.91 -6.08 3.83
CA VAL A 264 14.24 -5.62 4.30
C VAL A 264 15.39 -6.47 3.78
N GLY A 265 15.15 -7.77 3.55
CA GLY A 265 16.13 -8.68 2.99
C GLY A 265 16.65 -8.23 1.62
N GLY A 266 15.77 -7.67 0.77
CA GLY A 266 16.16 -7.17 -0.55
C GLY A 266 17.27 -6.11 -0.49
N PRO A 267 17.07 -4.95 0.17
CA PRO A 267 18.08 -3.90 0.26
C PRO A 267 19.34 -4.26 1.04
N ALA A 268 19.27 -5.24 1.95
CA ALA A 268 20.44 -5.66 2.72
C ALA A 268 21.34 -6.65 1.96
N ILE A 269 20.75 -7.59 1.22
CA ILE A 269 21.51 -8.63 0.49
C ILE A 269 21.85 -8.16 -0.93
N GLY A 270 21.01 -7.32 -1.54
CA GLY A 270 21.15 -6.81 -2.90
C GLY A 270 22.52 -6.22 -3.22
N PRO A 271 23.02 -5.24 -2.42
CA PRO A 271 24.32 -4.64 -2.64
C PRO A 271 25.49 -5.62 -2.51
N ILE A 272 25.38 -6.64 -1.64
CA ILE A 272 26.46 -7.61 -1.40
C ILE A 272 26.68 -8.48 -2.65
N VAL A 273 25.60 -9.06 -3.18
CA VAL A 273 25.68 -9.88 -4.39
C VAL A 273 26.01 -9.04 -5.62
N SER A 274 25.48 -7.82 -5.68
CA SER A 274 25.78 -6.90 -6.78
C SER A 274 27.24 -6.45 -6.77
N ALA A 275 27.84 -6.25 -5.58
CA ALA A 275 29.25 -5.95 -5.45
C ALA A 275 30.14 -7.11 -5.89
N ALA A 276 29.70 -8.36 -5.74
CA ALA A 276 30.43 -9.52 -6.26
C ALA A 276 30.52 -9.50 -7.80
N PHE A 277 29.40 -9.19 -8.48
CA PHE A 277 29.38 -9.03 -9.94
C PHE A 277 30.23 -7.85 -10.42
N VAL A 278 30.11 -6.70 -9.74
CA VAL A 278 30.84 -5.47 -10.06
C VAL A 278 32.34 -5.63 -9.84
N ALA A 279 32.75 -6.41 -8.83
CA ALA A 279 34.16 -6.70 -8.55
C ALA A 279 34.81 -7.58 -9.63
N GLN A 280 34.02 -8.35 -10.39
CA GLN A 280 34.55 -9.21 -11.44
C GLN A 280 34.70 -8.44 -12.76
N PRO A 281 35.90 -8.34 -13.34
CA PRO A 281 36.16 -7.52 -14.52
C PRO A 281 35.33 -7.89 -15.76
N SER A 282 34.92 -9.16 -15.89
CA SER A 282 34.16 -9.66 -17.04
C SER A 282 32.65 -9.40 -16.97
N LEU A 283 32.10 -9.11 -15.79
CA LEU A 283 30.66 -9.01 -15.56
C LEU A 283 30.19 -7.55 -15.46
N GLY A 284 30.88 -6.73 -14.66
CA GLY A 284 30.61 -5.30 -14.51
C GLY A 284 29.20 -4.96 -14.02
N TRP A 285 28.83 -3.68 -14.10
CA TRP A 285 27.54 -3.18 -13.59
C TRP A 285 26.32 -3.72 -14.35
N ARG A 286 26.43 -4.07 -15.63
CA ARG A 286 25.27 -4.57 -16.40
C ARG A 286 24.73 -5.89 -15.85
N TRP A 287 25.62 -6.73 -15.33
CA TRP A 287 25.23 -8.02 -14.76
C TRP A 287 24.43 -7.91 -13.46
N THR A 288 24.54 -6.81 -12.71
CA THR A 288 23.67 -6.59 -11.55
C THR A 288 22.20 -6.47 -11.98
N GLU A 289 21.96 -5.86 -13.15
CA GLU A 289 20.63 -5.69 -13.74
C GLU A 289 20.13 -6.95 -14.44
N TYR A 290 21.00 -7.66 -15.18
CA TYR A 290 20.64 -8.97 -15.75
C TYR A 290 20.26 -9.96 -14.65
N PHE A 291 21.04 -10.04 -13.57
CA PHE A 291 20.74 -10.91 -12.45
C PHE A 291 19.42 -10.52 -11.76
N THR A 292 19.18 -9.22 -11.58
CA THR A 292 17.91 -8.71 -11.05
C THR A 292 16.73 -9.15 -11.91
N GLY A 293 16.82 -9.03 -13.24
CA GLY A 293 15.79 -9.49 -14.18
C GLY A 293 15.58 -11.00 -14.12
N ILE A 294 16.64 -11.81 -14.07
CA ILE A 294 16.58 -13.27 -13.95
C ILE A 294 15.90 -13.68 -12.64
N LEU A 295 16.28 -13.06 -11.51
CA LEU A 295 15.70 -13.33 -10.21
C LEU A 295 14.20 -12.99 -10.19
N GLN A 296 13.83 -11.82 -10.72
CA GLN A 296 12.43 -11.42 -10.81
C GLN A 296 11.63 -12.36 -11.72
N ALA A 297 12.20 -12.79 -12.86
CA ALA A 297 11.56 -13.73 -13.78
C ALA A 297 11.34 -15.11 -13.15
N ALA A 298 12.35 -15.63 -12.43
CA ALA A 298 12.25 -16.92 -11.74
C ALA A 298 11.18 -16.88 -10.64
N VAL A 299 11.19 -15.83 -9.83
CA VAL A 299 10.17 -15.63 -8.77
C VAL A 299 8.78 -15.46 -9.37
N LEU A 300 8.64 -14.68 -10.46
CA LEU A 300 7.38 -14.51 -11.18
C LEU A 300 6.85 -15.84 -11.73
N LEU A 301 7.72 -16.66 -12.33
CA LEU A 301 7.32 -17.96 -12.87
C LEU A 301 6.75 -18.85 -11.76
N ILE A 302 7.45 -18.97 -10.63
CA ILE A 302 6.99 -19.75 -9.48
C ILE A 302 5.68 -19.15 -8.93
N ALA A 303 5.61 -17.83 -8.80
CA ALA A 303 4.42 -17.13 -8.32
C ALA A 303 3.20 -17.37 -9.22
N VAL A 304 3.35 -17.32 -10.54
CA VAL A 304 2.25 -17.58 -11.49
C VAL A 304 1.76 -19.02 -11.39
N LEU A 305 2.64 -19.99 -11.14
CA LEU A 305 2.28 -21.40 -11.04
C LEU A 305 1.57 -21.75 -9.73
N PHE A 306 1.98 -21.17 -8.60
CA PHE A 306 1.53 -21.59 -7.27
C PHE A 306 0.57 -20.62 -6.57
N ILE A 307 0.50 -19.35 -6.97
CA ILE A 307 -0.40 -18.38 -6.33
C ILE A 307 -1.80 -18.47 -6.93
N ASP A 308 -2.76 -18.70 -6.04
CA ASP A 308 -4.19 -18.60 -6.33
C ASP A 308 -4.74 -17.21 -6.06
N GLU A 309 -5.90 -16.89 -6.64
CA GLU A 309 -6.61 -15.65 -6.35
C GLU A 309 -7.15 -15.68 -4.91
N THR A 310 -6.90 -14.60 -4.17
CA THR A 310 -7.27 -14.48 -2.75
C THR A 310 -8.39 -13.47 -2.55
N TYR A 311 -8.77 -12.69 -3.55
CA TYR A 311 -9.80 -11.65 -3.38
C TYR A 311 -11.21 -12.26 -3.30
N PRO A 312 -11.92 -12.18 -2.14
CA PRO A 312 -13.22 -12.82 -1.97
C PRO A 312 -14.29 -12.35 -2.99
N PRO A 313 -14.41 -11.04 -3.31
CA PRO A 313 -15.37 -10.60 -4.33
C PRO A 313 -15.09 -11.18 -5.71
N LYS A 314 -13.81 -11.31 -6.10
CA LYS A 314 -13.46 -11.92 -7.40
C LYS A 314 -13.74 -13.41 -7.44
N LEU A 315 -13.52 -14.10 -6.33
CA LEU A 315 -13.88 -15.50 -6.18
C LEU A 315 -15.40 -15.68 -6.39
N LEU A 316 -16.23 -14.85 -5.77
CA LEU A 316 -17.69 -14.89 -5.98
C LEU A 316 -18.08 -14.64 -7.44
N VAL A 317 -17.39 -13.78 -8.18
CA VAL A 317 -17.60 -13.61 -9.63
C VAL A 317 -17.32 -14.91 -10.39
N TYR A 318 -16.24 -15.63 -10.04
CA TYR A 318 -15.96 -16.93 -10.64
C TYR A 318 -17.01 -17.99 -10.28
N LYS A 319 -17.45 -18.02 -9.02
CA LYS A 319 -18.54 -18.90 -8.56
C LYS A 319 -19.85 -18.60 -9.31
N ALA A 320 -20.24 -17.33 -9.40
CA ALA A 320 -21.42 -16.89 -10.12
C ALA A 320 -21.35 -17.26 -11.61
N ARG A 321 -20.21 -17.02 -12.27
CA ARG A 321 -20.01 -17.43 -13.66
C ARG A 321 -20.16 -18.94 -13.85
N ARG A 322 -19.57 -19.74 -12.96
CA ARG A 322 -19.69 -21.20 -13.01
C ARG A 322 -21.15 -21.65 -12.85
N LEU A 323 -21.85 -21.08 -11.87
CA LEU A 323 -23.27 -21.37 -11.64
C LEU A 323 -24.16 -20.96 -12.82
N ARG A 324 -23.89 -19.83 -13.50
CA ARG A 324 -24.58 -19.45 -14.75
C ARG A 324 -24.48 -20.55 -15.80
N HIS A 325 -23.28 -21.10 -15.98
CA HIS A 325 -23.03 -22.15 -16.97
C HIS A 325 -23.62 -23.50 -16.58
N GLU A 326 -23.59 -23.87 -15.30
CA GLU A 326 -24.10 -25.17 -14.81
C GLU A 326 -25.63 -25.19 -14.69
N THR A 327 -26.25 -24.10 -14.25
CA THR A 327 -27.71 -24.01 -14.05
C THR A 327 -28.47 -23.48 -15.27
N GLY A 328 -27.77 -22.85 -16.21
CA GLY A 328 -28.39 -22.12 -17.32
C GLY A 328 -29.07 -20.80 -16.91
N ASN A 329 -29.03 -20.44 -15.62
CA ASN A 329 -29.62 -19.20 -15.12
C ASN A 329 -28.62 -18.03 -15.24
N TRP A 330 -28.80 -17.23 -16.29
CA TRP A 330 -27.96 -16.05 -16.56
C TRP A 330 -28.21 -14.87 -15.62
N ALA A 331 -29.29 -14.90 -14.84
CA ALA A 331 -29.60 -13.84 -13.89
C ALA A 331 -28.63 -13.85 -12.69
N LEU A 332 -28.07 -15.01 -12.32
CA LEU A 332 -27.16 -15.15 -11.19
C LEU A 332 -25.97 -14.20 -11.32
N HIS A 333 -25.71 -13.33 -10.35
CA HIS A 333 -24.54 -12.46 -10.36
C HIS A 333 -23.96 -12.24 -8.97
N ALA A 334 -22.67 -11.93 -8.91
CA ALA A 334 -22.06 -11.50 -7.66
C ALA A 334 -22.41 -10.03 -7.41
N LYS A 335 -22.59 -9.64 -6.15
CA LYS A 335 -22.82 -8.23 -5.77
C LYS A 335 -21.71 -7.28 -6.29
N PHE A 336 -20.50 -7.81 -6.46
CA PHE A 336 -19.37 -7.08 -7.02
C PHE A 336 -19.53 -6.73 -8.51
N GLU A 337 -20.35 -7.48 -9.27
CA GLU A 337 -20.65 -7.17 -10.69
C GLU A 337 -21.64 -6.01 -10.85
N GLU A 338 -22.40 -5.66 -9.80
CA GLU A 338 -23.30 -4.50 -9.79
C GLU A 338 -22.55 -3.18 -9.56
N TRP A 339 -21.27 -3.26 -9.15
CA TRP A 339 -20.49 -2.08 -8.84
C TRP A 339 -19.80 -1.52 -10.09
N ASP A 340 -20.36 -0.43 -10.63
CA ASP A 340 -19.71 0.35 -11.69
C ASP A 340 -18.53 1.14 -11.10
N VAL A 341 -17.32 0.64 -11.35
CA VAL A 341 -16.10 1.34 -10.93
C VAL A 341 -15.82 2.50 -11.88
N SER A 342 -16.13 3.72 -11.46
CA SER A 342 -15.64 4.88 -12.19
C SER A 342 -14.15 5.10 -11.85
N VAL A 343 -13.29 5.01 -12.87
CA VAL A 343 -11.85 5.31 -12.78
C VAL A 343 -11.57 6.68 -12.12
N PRO A 344 -12.35 7.74 -12.37
CA PRO A 344 -12.17 9.03 -11.69
C PRO A 344 -12.46 8.99 -10.18
N GLU A 345 -13.46 8.23 -9.74
CA GLU A 345 -13.79 8.08 -8.33
C GLU A 345 -12.72 7.26 -7.60
N LEU A 346 -12.19 6.23 -8.26
CA LEU A 346 -11.05 5.47 -7.79
C LEU A 346 -9.80 6.37 -7.68
N ALA A 347 -9.48 7.15 -8.71
CA ALA A 347 -8.38 8.11 -8.68
C ALA A 347 -8.55 9.15 -7.55
N ARG A 348 -9.75 9.69 -7.34
CA ARG A 348 -10.02 10.65 -6.25
C ARG A 348 -9.89 9.99 -4.88
N LYS A 349 -10.37 8.76 -4.72
CA LYS A 349 -10.28 7.98 -3.48
C LYS A 349 -8.84 7.60 -3.13
N PHE A 350 -7.96 7.40 -4.11
CA PHE A 350 -6.62 6.86 -3.89
C PHE A 350 -5.45 7.80 -4.19
N LEU A 351 -5.67 8.96 -4.84
CA LEU A 351 -4.64 10.01 -5.01
C LEU A 351 -4.88 11.21 -4.09
N VAL A 352 -6.13 11.66 -3.97
CA VAL A 352 -6.45 12.88 -3.18
C VAL A 352 -6.51 12.57 -1.69
N ARG A 353 -7.13 11.45 -1.29
CA ARG A 353 -7.28 11.10 0.13
C ARG A 353 -5.95 10.84 0.85
N PRO A 354 -4.96 10.13 0.27
CA PRO A 354 -3.67 9.99 0.94
C PRO A 354 -2.99 11.32 1.24
N ILE A 355 -3.05 12.29 0.32
CA ILE A 355 -2.48 13.62 0.54
C ILE A 355 -3.26 14.35 1.66
N GLN A 356 -4.59 14.27 1.67
CA GLN A 356 -5.41 14.84 2.75
C GLN A 356 -5.13 14.19 4.11
N LEU A 357 -4.95 12.86 4.15
CA LEU A 357 -4.56 12.13 5.36
C LEU A 357 -3.15 12.53 5.81
N LEU A 358 -2.21 12.69 4.88
CA LEU A 358 -0.85 13.16 5.19
C LEU A 358 -0.83 14.56 5.81
N LEU A 359 -1.82 15.40 5.52
CA LEU A 359 -1.98 16.72 6.17
C LEU A 359 -2.54 16.61 7.60
N THR A 360 -3.00 15.45 8.04
CA THR A 360 -3.41 15.24 9.43
C THR A 360 -2.16 15.09 10.32
N PRO A 361 -2.10 15.75 11.49
CA PRO A 361 -0.90 15.72 12.35
C PRO A 361 -0.44 14.31 12.75
N ILE A 362 -1.40 13.40 12.99
CA ILE A 362 -1.12 12.01 13.39
C ILE A 362 -0.43 11.26 12.25
N CYS A 363 -1.06 11.24 11.07
CA CYS A 363 -0.53 10.54 9.91
C CYS A 363 0.79 11.18 9.48
N PHE A 364 0.90 12.52 9.51
CA PHE A 364 2.11 13.24 9.16
C PHE A 364 3.29 12.83 10.03
N LEU A 365 3.16 12.89 11.37
CA LEU A 365 4.27 12.61 12.28
C LEU A 365 4.71 11.14 12.21
N VAL A 366 3.75 10.21 12.17
CA VAL A 366 4.05 8.77 12.05
C VAL A 366 4.69 8.46 10.69
N ALA A 367 4.13 9.01 9.61
CA ALA A 367 4.67 8.82 8.27
C ALA A 367 6.03 9.47 8.11
N LEU A 368 6.22 10.70 8.59
CA LEU A 368 7.50 11.42 8.57
C LEU A 368 8.58 10.61 9.27
N TYR A 369 8.27 10.06 10.44
CA TYR A 369 9.26 9.31 11.19
C TYR A 369 9.64 7.99 10.50
N ALA A 370 8.65 7.20 10.06
CA ALA A 370 8.91 5.98 9.30
C ALA A 370 9.66 6.25 7.98
N SER A 371 9.30 7.35 7.30
CA SER A 371 9.93 7.80 6.05
C SER A 371 11.37 8.23 6.27
N PHE A 372 11.64 8.97 7.35
CA PHE A 372 12.98 9.41 7.70
C PHE A 372 13.89 8.21 8.01
N CYS A 373 13.44 7.27 8.84
CA CYS A 373 14.22 6.06 9.15
C CYS A 373 14.51 5.22 7.89
N TYR A 374 13.55 5.12 6.97
CA TYR A 374 13.76 4.44 5.69
C TYR A 374 14.70 5.20 4.75
N GLY A 375 14.62 6.54 4.73
CA GLY A 375 15.57 7.38 4.00
C GLY A 375 17.01 7.16 4.46
N ILE A 376 17.24 7.06 5.77
CA ILE A 376 18.55 6.74 6.36
C ILE A 376 19.00 5.32 6.03
N LEU A 377 18.11 4.33 5.94
CA LEU A 377 18.46 3.00 5.46
C LEU A 377 19.02 3.06 4.03
N TYR A 378 18.37 3.81 3.13
CA TYR A 378 18.84 3.98 1.76
C TYR A 378 20.08 4.87 1.65
N MET A 379 20.25 5.82 2.57
CA MET A 379 21.49 6.58 2.73
C MET A 379 22.69 5.63 2.95
N GLN A 380 22.51 4.52 3.68
CA GLN A 380 23.59 3.56 3.90
C GLN A 380 24.07 2.85 2.62
N LEU A 381 23.25 2.80 1.55
CA LEU A 381 23.69 2.26 0.25
C LEU A 381 24.90 3.00 -0.31
N GLY A 382 25.02 4.31 -0.04
CA GLY A 382 26.21 5.11 -0.35
C GLY A 382 27.17 5.23 0.84
N GLY A 383 26.64 5.35 2.07
CA GLY A 383 27.44 5.56 3.27
C GLY A 383 28.38 4.40 3.62
N VAL A 384 27.91 3.16 3.55
CA VAL A 384 28.72 1.97 3.89
C VAL A 384 29.92 1.81 2.95
N PRO A 385 29.77 1.87 1.61
CA PRO A 385 30.92 1.87 0.70
C PRO A 385 31.91 3.03 0.95
N ILE A 386 31.45 4.22 1.35
CA ILE A 386 32.36 5.33 1.70
C ILE A 386 33.16 5.00 2.96
N ILE A 387 32.50 4.53 4.02
CA ILE A 387 33.15 4.20 5.30
C ILE A 387 34.17 3.07 5.15
N PHE A 388 33.79 1.97 4.50
CA PHE A 388 34.63 0.78 4.45
C PHE A 388 35.56 0.72 3.23
N ALA A 389 35.14 1.18 2.05
CA ALA A 389 36.00 1.15 0.86
C ALA A 389 36.90 2.38 0.74
N GLN A 390 36.36 3.61 0.90
CA GLN A 390 37.16 4.83 0.70
C GLN A 390 38.00 5.19 1.92
N ILE A 391 37.42 5.17 3.13
CA ILE A 391 38.13 5.61 4.34
C ILE A 391 39.05 4.52 4.89
N ARG A 392 38.60 3.26 4.90
CA ARG A 392 39.39 2.12 5.40
C ARG A 392 40.19 1.39 4.32
N GLY A 393 39.96 1.67 3.04
CA GLY A 393 40.70 1.06 1.92
C GLY A 393 40.39 -0.42 1.68
N TRP A 394 39.25 -0.94 2.15
CA TRP A 394 38.90 -2.35 1.95
C TRP A 394 38.55 -2.63 0.49
N HIS A 395 38.78 -3.88 0.08
CA HIS A 395 38.35 -4.36 -1.24
C HIS A 395 36.84 -4.11 -1.43
N PRO A 396 36.38 -3.59 -2.60
CA PRO A 396 35.00 -3.16 -2.80
C PRO A 396 33.94 -4.19 -2.42
N PHE A 397 34.19 -5.47 -2.68
CA PHE A 397 33.31 -6.56 -2.25
C PHE A 397 33.21 -6.67 -0.72
N VAL A 398 34.36 -6.74 -0.03
CA VAL A 398 34.44 -6.89 1.44
C VAL A 398 33.83 -5.67 2.14
N ALA A 399 33.96 -4.49 1.54
CA ALA A 399 33.37 -3.24 2.04
C ALA A 399 31.82 -3.24 2.06
N THR A 400 31.15 -4.17 1.36
CA THR A 400 29.68 -4.31 1.39
C THR A 400 29.16 -5.33 2.39
N LEU A 401 30.01 -6.21 2.92
CA LEU A 401 29.62 -7.18 3.95
C LEU A 401 28.96 -6.57 5.20
N PRO A 402 29.29 -5.33 5.64
CA PRO A 402 28.58 -4.67 6.74
C PRO A 402 27.07 -4.48 6.52
N PHE A 403 26.53 -4.58 5.30
CA PHE A 403 25.08 -4.64 5.10
C PHE A 403 24.44 -5.87 5.75
N LEU A 404 25.19 -6.95 5.97
CA LEU A 404 24.74 -8.10 6.75
C LEU A 404 24.45 -7.72 8.20
N SER A 405 25.20 -6.76 8.77
CA SER A 405 24.91 -6.24 10.11
C SER A 405 23.54 -5.57 10.18
N VAL A 406 23.12 -4.86 9.13
CA VAL A 406 21.77 -4.29 9.01
C VAL A 406 20.72 -5.40 8.97
N PHE A 407 20.97 -6.49 8.23
CA PHE A 407 20.07 -7.65 8.17
C PHE A 407 19.95 -8.39 9.52
N ILE A 408 21.07 -8.56 10.24
CA ILE A 408 21.08 -9.12 11.60
C ILE A 408 20.26 -8.23 12.53
N GLY A 409 20.45 -6.91 12.48
CA GLY A 409 19.66 -5.96 13.25
C GLY A 409 18.16 -6.06 12.94
N ALA A 410 17.80 -6.09 11.65
CA ALA A 410 16.40 -6.26 11.22
C ALA A 410 15.79 -7.57 11.74
N SER A 411 16.58 -8.65 11.76
CA SER A 411 16.15 -9.96 12.29
C SER A 411 15.87 -9.90 13.80
N ILE A 412 16.71 -9.19 14.57
CA ILE A 412 16.49 -8.93 15.99
C ILE A 412 15.21 -8.08 16.19
N GLY A 413 15.04 -7.03 15.37
CA GLY A 413 13.84 -6.20 15.38
C GLY A 413 12.56 -6.98 15.05
N ALA A 414 12.65 -7.97 14.14
CA ALA A 414 11.55 -8.86 13.82
C ALA A 414 11.19 -9.77 14.98
N ALA A 415 12.17 -10.38 15.64
CA ALA A 415 11.94 -11.19 16.84
C ALA A 415 11.26 -10.38 17.96
N LEU A 416 11.72 -9.14 18.19
CA LEU A 416 11.09 -8.22 19.16
C LEU A 416 9.64 -7.89 18.79
N ASN A 417 9.35 -7.66 17.51
CA ASN A 417 7.99 -7.41 17.04
C ASN A 417 7.07 -8.63 17.19
N VAL A 418 7.56 -9.83 16.87
CA VAL A 418 6.81 -11.08 17.07
C VAL A 418 6.51 -11.30 18.56
N TYR A 419 7.50 -11.08 19.42
CA TYR A 419 7.29 -11.15 20.87
C TYR A 419 6.23 -10.14 21.34
N ASN A 420 6.29 -8.90 20.87
CA ASN A 420 5.27 -7.90 21.19
C ASN A 420 3.89 -8.26 20.61
N GLN A 421 3.81 -8.93 19.46
CA GLN A 421 2.54 -9.39 18.89
C GLN A 421 1.86 -10.41 19.80
N HIS A 422 2.61 -11.33 20.41
CA HIS A 422 2.06 -12.27 21.39
C HIS A 422 1.47 -11.54 22.60
N LEU A 423 2.18 -10.53 23.12
CA LEU A 423 1.68 -9.70 24.22
C LEU A 423 0.47 -8.84 23.82
N TYR A 424 0.45 -8.35 22.57
CA TYR A 424 -0.67 -7.60 22.02
C TYR A 424 -1.92 -8.46 21.91
N ASN A 425 -1.81 -9.71 21.47
CA ASN A 425 -2.95 -10.61 21.34
C ASN A 425 -3.65 -10.85 22.70
N ALA A 426 -2.89 -10.93 23.79
CA ALA A 426 -3.46 -11.02 25.14
C ALA A 426 -4.29 -9.76 25.51
N HIS A 427 -3.81 -8.57 25.16
CA HIS A 427 -4.53 -7.32 25.39
C HIS A 427 -5.71 -7.12 24.43
N TYR A 428 -5.61 -7.63 23.20
CA TYR A 428 -6.67 -7.59 22.19
C TYR A 428 -7.89 -8.38 22.65
N HIS A 429 -7.69 -9.61 23.12
CA HIS A 429 -8.78 -10.42 23.67
C HIS A 429 -9.31 -9.85 24.98
N ALA A 430 -8.45 -9.28 25.83
CA ALA A 430 -8.89 -8.59 27.05
C ALA A 430 -9.71 -7.31 26.77
N ALA A 431 -9.56 -6.70 25.59
CA ALA A 431 -10.32 -5.51 25.16
C ALA A 431 -11.60 -5.84 24.38
N GLY A 432 -12.03 -7.12 24.34
CA GLY A 432 -13.22 -7.56 23.63
C GLY A 432 -13.05 -7.56 22.11
N ASP A 433 -11.91 -8.05 21.62
CA ASP A 433 -11.57 -8.16 20.19
C ASP A 433 -11.55 -6.83 19.43
N ARG A 434 -11.18 -5.74 20.12
CA ARG A 434 -10.96 -4.42 19.53
C ARG A 434 -9.48 -4.12 19.40
N ALA A 435 -9.08 -3.53 18.27
CA ALA A 435 -7.70 -3.09 18.07
C ALA A 435 -7.35 -1.94 19.04
N VAL A 436 -6.25 -2.08 19.79
CA VAL A 436 -5.70 -1.03 20.67
C VAL A 436 -4.37 -0.54 20.10
N PRO A 437 -4.35 0.45 19.19
CA PRO A 437 -3.14 0.88 18.47
C PRO A 437 -1.95 1.21 19.40
N GLU A 438 -2.22 1.77 20.57
CA GLU A 438 -1.20 2.22 21.53
C GLU A 438 -0.34 1.07 22.05
N LYS A 439 -0.89 -0.14 22.19
CA LYS A 439 -0.15 -1.32 22.65
C LYS A 439 0.84 -1.86 21.61
N ARG A 440 0.86 -1.32 20.39
CA ARG A 440 1.84 -1.64 19.35
C ARG A 440 3.09 -0.75 19.37
N LEU A 441 3.07 0.35 20.12
CA LEU A 441 4.16 1.33 20.19
C LEU A 441 5.38 0.95 21.07
N PRO A 442 5.33 0.03 22.06
CA PRO A 442 6.51 -0.26 22.89
C PRO A 442 7.78 -0.68 22.13
N PRO A 443 7.74 -1.53 21.08
CA PRO A 443 8.92 -1.83 20.26
C PRO A 443 9.48 -0.62 19.52
N MET A 444 8.61 0.32 19.13
CA MET A 444 8.99 1.57 18.48
C MET A 444 9.71 2.53 19.45
N MET A 445 9.30 2.54 20.72
CA MET A 445 9.96 3.33 21.76
C MET A 445 11.40 2.86 21.97
N LEU A 446 11.62 1.55 22.13
CA LEU A 446 12.98 0.99 22.21
C LEU A 446 13.75 1.22 20.91
N GLY A 447 13.12 0.96 19.77
CA GLY A 447 13.71 1.14 18.45
C GLY A 447 14.20 2.55 18.18
N SER A 448 13.46 3.56 18.65
CA SER A 448 13.80 4.97 18.46
C SER A 448 15.14 5.36 19.08
N VAL A 449 15.41 4.87 20.29
CA VAL A 449 16.67 5.12 21.01
C VAL A 449 17.81 4.36 20.33
N LEU A 450 17.60 3.07 20.01
CA LEU A 450 18.62 2.25 19.35
C LEU A 450 18.99 2.79 17.97
N PHE A 451 18.01 3.24 17.18
CA PHE A 451 18.22 3.79 15.85
C PHE A 451 19.12 5.03 15.90
N SER A 452 18.81 5.97 16.79
CA SER A 452 19.60 7.19 17.00
C SER A 452 21.00 6.85 17.52
N ALA A 453 21.11 6.02 18.55
CA ALA A 453 22.39 5.59 19.11
C ALA A 453 23.27 4.90 18.06
N GLY A 454 22.67 4.08 17.18
CA GLY A 454 23.35 3.42 16.08
C GLY A 454 23.96 4.40 15.06
N GLN A 455 23.25 5.49 14.74
CA GLN A 455 23.78 6.55 13.86
C GLN A 455 25.00 7.24 14.48
N PHE A 456 24.92 7.65 15.74
CA PHE A 456 26.05 8.28 16.43
C PHE A 456 27.24 7.34 16.55
N LEU A 457 26.99 6.07 16.96
CA LEU A 457 28.04 5.08 17.09
C LEU A 457 28.75 4.84 15.75
N MET A 458 27.99 4.64 14.68
CA MET A 458 28.56 4.42 13.34
C MET A 458 29.36 5.63 12.85
N GLY A 459 28.86 6.85 13.05
CA GLY A 459 29.52 8.08 12.61
C GLY A 459 30.89 8.28 13.23
N TRP A 460 30.95 8.22 14.57
CA TRP A 460 32.18 8.51 15.32
C TRP A 460 33.21 7.37 15.29
N THR A 461 32.77 6.15 14.96
CA THR A 461 33.65 4.98 14.86
C THR A 461 34.01 4.60 13.40
N ALA A 462 33.62 5.45 12.44
CA ALA A 462 33.95 5.25 11.03
C ALA A 462 35.45 5.33 10.73
N ALA A 463 36.21 6.09 11.52
CA ALA A 463 37.65 6.30 11.29
C ALA A 463 38.46 5.00 11.41
N PRO A 464 39.55 4.83 10.63
CA PRO A 464 40.36 3.61 10.64
C PRO A 464 40.97 3.26 11.99
N ASN A 465 41.18 4.27 12.84
CA ASN A 465 41.76 4.15 14.19
C ASN A 465 40.88 3.30 15.13
N TYR A 466 39.58 3.16 14.84
CA TYR A 466 38.67 2.34 15.63
C TYR A 466 38.49 0.96 14.99
N HIS A 467 38.31 -0.07 15.83
CA HIS A 467 38.07 -1.44 15.37
C HIS A 467 36.82 -1.52 14.48
N TRP A 468 36.88 -2.24 13.36
CA TRP A 468 35.82 -2.31 12.36
C TRP A 468 34.48 -2.83 12.89
N ILE A 469 34.50 -3.56 14.02
CA ILE A 469 33.29 -4.08 14.66
C ILE A 469 32.38 -2.97 15.23
N LEU A 470 32.95 -1.84 15.65
CA LEU A 470 32.21 -0.73 16.24
C LEU A 470 31.19 -0.12 15.27
N PRO A 471 31.57 0.27 14.04
CA PRO A 471 30.58 0.75 13.06
C PRO A 471 29.60 -0.34 12.64
N CYS A 472 29.99 -1.62 12.64
CA CYS A 472 29.08 -2.74 12.39
C CYS A 472 28.02 -2.89 13.50
N ILE A 473 28.38 -2.72 14.78
CA ILE A 473 27.42 -2.68 15.88
C ILE A 473 26.45 -1.51 15.69
N GLY A 474 26.94 -0.34 15.26
CA GLY A 474 26.08 0.80 14.90
C GLY A 474 25.06 0.44 13.81
N LEU A 475 25.47 -0.30 12.78
CA LEU A 475 24.59 -0.80 11.71
C LEU A 475 23.56 -1.83 12.21
N VAL A 476 23.92 -2.69 13.18
CA VAL A 476 22.96 -3.60 13.84
C VAL A 476 21.90 -2.79 14.58
N LEU A 477 22.30 -1.80 15.38
CA LEU A 477 21.36 -0.95 16.13
C LEU A 477 20.44 -0.16 15.21
N LEU A 478 20.99 0.37 14.11
CA LEU A 478 20.24 1.02 13.04
C LEU A 478 19.20 0.05 12.45
N GLY A 479 19.60 -1.16 12.06
CA GLY A 479 18.71 -2.17 11.48
C GLY A 479 17.58 -2.58 12.44
N THR A 480 17.90 -2.80 13.71
CA THR A 480 16.92 -3.14 14.76
C THR A 480 15.90 -2.02 14.92
N GLY A 481 16.36 -0.79 15.09
CA GLY A 481 15.48 0.36 15.28
C GLY A 481 14.64 0.67 14.05
N PHE A 482 15.23 0.58 12.85
CA PHE A 482 14.52 0.75 11.60
C PHE A 482 13.34 -0.22 11.48
N PHE A 483 13.59 -1.52 11.71
CA PHE A 483 12.55 -2.55 11.56
C PHE A 483 11.40 -2.35 12.55
N THR A 484 11.70 -2.07 13.83
CA THR A 484 10.67 -1.89 14.85
C THR A 484 9.86 -0.61 14.64
N ILE A 485 10.50 0.50 14.30
CA ILE A 485 9.81 1.77 13.99
C ILE A 485 8.92 1.60 12.76
N PHE A 486 9.46 1.03 11.68
CA PHE A 486 8.74 0.90 10.43
C PHE A 486 7.48 0.02 10.57
N GLN A 487 7.61 -1.14 11.22
CA GLN A 487 6.50 -2.05 11.42
C GLN A 487 5.43 -1.48 12.35
N ALA A 488 5.85 -0.86 13.46
CA ALA A 488 4.92 -0.24 14.40
C ALA A 488 4.17 0.93 13.77
N ALA A 489 4.84 1.77 12.98
CA ALA A 489 4.21 2.88 12.26
C ALA A 489 3.15 2.42 11.27
N LEU A 490 3.44 1.40 10.44
CA LEU A 490 2.45 0.81 9.53
C LEU A 490 1.25 0.25 10.28
N ASN A 491 1.50 -0.55 11.31
CA ASN A 491 0.46 -1.17 12.11
C ASN A 491 -0.41 -0.14 12.85
N TYR A 492 0.20 0.89 13.40
CA TYR A 492 -0.49 1.99 14.08
C TYR A 492 -1.39 2.76 13.11
N LEU A 493 -0.91 2.98 11.89
CA LEU A 493 -1.66 3.71 10.87
C LEU A 493 -2.87 2.93 10.37
N VAL A 494 -2.73 1.61 10.17
CA VAL A 494 -3.83 0.71 9.82
C VAL A 494 -4.89 0.66 10.92
N ASP A 495 -4.48 0.55 12.19
CA ASP A 495 -5.42 0.47 13.30
C ASP A 495 -6.06 1.83 13.65
N THR A 496 -5.38 2.95 13.39
CA THR A 496 -5.91 4.31 13.65
C THR A 496 -6.90 4.76 12.57
N PHE A 497 -6.65 4.41 11.32
CA PHE A 497 -7.49 4.80 10.18
C PHE A 497 -8.24 3.60 9.61
N THR A 498 -8.96 2.83 10.42
CA THR A 498 -9.60 1.56 10.00
C THR A 498 -10.40 1.67 8.69
N LEU A 499 -11.23 2.71 8.53
CA LEU A 499 -12.03 2.94 7.32
C LEU A 499 -11.20 3.39 6.10
N TYR A 500 -10.05 4.00 6.33
CA TYR A 500 -9.18 4.62 5.32
C TYR A 500 -7.75 4.04 5.32
N ALA A 501 -7.59 2.81 5.82
CA ALA A 501 -6.27 2.24 6.13
C ALA A 501 -5.39 2.15 4.89
N ALA A 502 -5.96 1.73 3.75
CA ALA A 502 -5.27 1.67 2.47
C ALA A 502 -4.74 3.05 2.03
N SER A 503 -5.55 4.10 2.17
CA SER A 503 -5.14 5.47 1.81
C SER A 503 -4.05 6.01 2.75
N ALA A 504 -4.11 5.68 4.04
CA ALA A 504 -3.10 6.08 5.00
C ALA A 504 -1.75 5.36 4.72
N VAL A 505 -1.78 4.05 4.49
CA VAL A 505 -0.57 3.27 4.11
C VAL A 505 0.03 3.79 2.79
N ALA A 506 -0.81 4.16 1.82
CA ALA A 506 -0.35 4.78 0.58
C ALA A 506 0.34 6.14 0.83
N ALA A 507 -0.21 6.98 1.72
CA ALA A 507 0.39 8.25 2.10
C ALA A 507 1.78 8.06 2.74
N ASN A 508 1.89 7.12 3.68
CA ASN A 508 3.16 6.74 4.29
C ASN A 508 4.15 6.22 3.24
N THR A 509 3.69 5.38 2.32
CA THR A 509 4.54 4.82 1.26
C THR A 509 5.07 5.90 0.31
N PHE A 510 4.22 6.85 -0.06
CA PHE A 510 4.61 7.97 -0.92
C PHE A 510 5.67 8.85 -0.24
N LEU A 511 5.42 9.31 0.98
CA LEU A 511 6.38 10.13 1.72
C LEU A 511 7.70 9.37 1.93
N ARG A 512 7.60 8.07 2.26
CA ARG A 512 8.75 7.19 2.44
C ARG A 512 9.62 7.12 1.20
N SER A 513 9.02 6.93 0.04
CA SER A 513 9.75 6.88 -1.22
C SER A 513 10.40 8.21 -1.59
N CYS A 514 9.79 9.35 -1.26
CA CYS A 514 10.41 10.66 -1.44
C CYS A 514 11.68 10.80 -0.60
N PHE A 515 11.64 10.41 0.68
CA PHE A 515 12.83 10.41 1.55
C PHE A 515 13.88 9.40 1.06
N ALA A 516 13.45 8.19 0.70
CA ALA A 516 14.35 7.16 0.16
C ALA A 516 15.05 7.60 -1.12
N GLY A 517 14.37 8.32 -2.01
CA GLY A 517 14.94 8.84 -3.24
C GLY A 517 15.87 10.04 -3.00
N ALA A 518 15.52 10.95 -2.08
CA ALA A 518 16.29 12.16 -1.83
C ALA A 518 17.60 11.91 -1.05
N PHE A 519 17.58 11.00 -0.07
CA PHE A 519 18.72 10.80 0.84
C PHE A 519 19.99 10.28 0.16
N PRO A 520 19.93 9.34 -0.81
CA PRO A 520 21.08 8.92 -1.60
C PRO A 520 21.79 10.07 -2.32
N LEU A 521 21.06 11.10 -2.79
CA LEU A 521 21.64 12.23 -3.51
C LEU A 521 22.49 13.13 -2.60
N VAL A 522 22.14 13.24 -1.32
CA VAL A 522 22.87 14.08 -0.38
C VAL A 522 24.09 13.39 0.22
N VAL A 523 24.27 12.07 0.06
CA VAL A 523 25.36 11.32 0.71
C VAL A 523 26.74 11.79 0.29
N ALA A 524 26.99 11.87 -1.01
CA ALA A 524 28.31 12.26 -1.53
C ALA A 524 28.75 13.65 -1.02
N PRO A 525 27.94 14.74 -1.15
CA PRO A 525 28.34 16.04 -0.62
C PRO A 525 28.37 16.08 0.91
N LEU A 526 27.45 15.37 1.60
CA LEU A 526 27.39 15.35 3.05
C LEU A 526 28.65 14.71 3.65
N TYR A 527 29.05 13.55 3.14
CA TYR A 527 30.22 12.82 3.63
C TYR A 527 31.53 13.44 3.15
N GLY A 528 31.56 13.98 1.92
CA GLY A 528 32.75 14.62 1.36
C GLY A 528 33.10 15.95 2.03
N ASN A 529 32.11 16.78 2.36
CA ASN A 529 32.36 18.13 2.89
C ASN A 529 32.40 18.18 4.42
N LEU A 530 31.56 17.41 5.13
CA LEU A 530 31.44 17.46 6.59
C LEU A 530 32.13 16.30 7.31
N GLY A 531 32.51 15.26 6.56
CA GLY A 531 33.05 14.02 7.12
C GLY A 531 31.95 13.11 7.71
N THR A 532 32.31 11.84 7.89
CA THR A 532 31.40 10.77 8.34
C THR A 532 30.80 11.01 9.72
N GLY A 533 31.60 11.50 10.68
CA GLY A 533 31.16 11.71 12.06
C GLY A 533 30.07 12.77 12.17
N VAL A 534 30.29 13.93 11.58
CA VAL A 534 29.35 15.05 11.59
C VAL A 534 28.10 14.71 10.77
N ALA A 535 28.27 14.10 9.59
CA ALA A 535 27.18 13.64 8.74
C ALA A 535 26.19 12.74 9.50
N CYS A 536 26.69 11.70 10.16
CA CYS A 536 25.88 10.77 10.93
C CYS A 536 25.32 11.38 12.22
N SER A 537 25.99 12.39 12.79
CA SER A 537 25.51 13.12 13.96
C SER A 537 24.33 14.05 13.61
N ILE A 538 24.33 14.65 12.42
CA ILE A 538 23.18 15.44 11.93
C ILE A 538 21.96 14.52 11.77
N THR A 539 22.12 13.40 11.08
CA THR A 539 21.02 12.46 10.86
C THR A 539 20.57 11.77 12.16
N GLY A 540 21.51 11.43 13.04
CA GLY A 540 21.24 10.93 14.39
C GLY A 540 20.52 11.96 15.26
N GLY A 541 20.88 13.24 15.17
CA GLY A 541 20.22 14.33 15.89
C GLY A 541 18.77 14.51 15.47
N PHE A 542 18.49 14.49 14.16
CA PHE A 542 17.10 14.49 13.66
C PHE A 542 16.33 13.23 14.08
N ALA A 543 16.97 12.05 14.08
CA ALA A 543 16.36 10.85 14.64
C ALA A 543 16.03 11.00 16.12
N ALA A 544 16.92 11.63 16.90
CA ALA A 544 16.73 11.90 18.32
C ALA A 544 15.55 12.84 18.59
N LEU A 545 15.36 13.87 17.76
CA LEU A 545 14.20 14.77 17.84
C LEU A 545 12.87 14.06 17.62
N LEU A 546 12.87 12.93 16.91
CA LEU A 546 11.69 12.13 16.65
C LEU A 546 11.45 11.04 17.73
N ILE A 547 12.38 10.82 18.66
CA ILE A 547 12.21 9.88 19.79
C ILE A 547 10.95 10.15 20.62
N PRO A 548 10.59 11.41 20.97
CA PRO A 548 9.41 11.66 21.79
C PRO A 548 8.09 11.29 21.12
N VAL A 549 8.05 11.20 19.78
CA VAL A 549 6.83 10.95 18.99
C VAL A 549 6.09 9.68 19.44
N PRO A 550 6.71 8.48 19.49
CA PRO A 550 6.05 7.27 19.98
C PRO A 550 5.61 7.37 21.46
N PHE A 551 6.35 8.07 22.32
CA PHE A 551 5.98 8.25 23.73
C PHE A 551 4.73 9.13 23.88
N VAL A 552 4.66 10.22 23.11
CA VAL A 552 3.50 11.12 23.08
C VAL A 552 2.26 10.38 22.56
N PHE A 553 2.40 9.59 21.48
CA PHE A 553 1.27 8.80 20.97
C PHE A 553 0.86 7.66 21.91
N TYR A 554 1.78 7.09 22.70
CA TYR A 554 1.45 6.10 23.71
C TYR A 554 0.64 6.71 24.87
N ALA A 555 1.03 7.88 25.36
CA ALA A 555 0.38 8.55 26.50
C ALA A 555 -0.92 9.29 26.10
N PHE A 556 -0.93 9.97 24.95
CA PHE A 556 -2.02 10.86 24.53
C PHE A 556 -2.78 10.36 23.30
N GLY A 557 -2.45 9.20 22.74
CA GLY A 557 -3.03 8.66 21.50
C GLY A 557 -4.55 8.71 21.46
N ARG A 558 -5.22 8.26 22.53
CA ARG A 558 -6.69 8.27 22.62
C ARG A 558 -7.29 9.68 22.54
N ARG A 559 -6.65 10.67 23.18
CA ARG A 559 -7.08 12.09 23.18
C ARG A 559 -6.85 12.74 21.82
N ILE A 560 -5.71 12.45 21.20
CA ILE A 560 -5.33 13.00 19.88
C ILE A 560 -6.23 12.39 18.78
N ARG A 561 -6.54 11.08 18.84
CA ARG A 561 -7.43 10.41 17.89
C ARG A 561 -8.88 10.92 17.98
N ALA A 562 -9.34 11.30 19.18
CA ALA A 562 -10.68 11.85 19.38
C ALA A 562 -10.88 13.23 18.72
N GLY A 563 -9.79 13.98 18.49
CA GLY A 563 -9.85 15.33 17.93
C GLY A 563 -9.88 15.42 16.40
N SER A 564 -9.56 14.34 15.66
CA SER A 564 -9.56 14.36 14.19
C SER A 564 -10.78 13.68 13.60
N LYS A 565 -11.45 14.38 12.66
CA LYS A 565 -12.62 13.88 11.91
C LYS A 565 -12.37 12.54 11.21
N TRP A 566 -11.11 12.22 10.89
CA TRP A 566 -10.71 11.02 10.16
C TRP A 566 -10.35 9.82 11.05
N SER A 567 -10.08 10.04 12.34
CA SER A 567 -9.70 8.99 13.29
C SER A 567 -10.72 8.80 14.42
N ARG A 568 -11.75 9.63 14.48
CA ARG A 568 -12.76 9.62 15.56
C ARG A 568 -13.46 8.26 15.68
N ASP A 569 -13.75 7.61 14.57
CA ASP A 569 -14.42 6.30 14.53
C ASP A 569 -13.56 5.16 15.09
N SER A 570 -12.23 5.35 15.22
CA SER A 570 -11.34 4.37 15.86
C SER A 570 -11.32 4.45 17.40
N VAL A 571 -12.01 5.44 17.97
CA VAL A 571 -12.01 5.73 19.41
C VAL A 571 -13.29 5.26 20.11
N PHE A 572 -14.40 5.14 19.37
CA PHE A 572 -15.74 4.83 19.89
C PHE A 572 -16.17 3.40 19.54
#